data_AF-A0A353LXA9-F1
#
_entry.id   AF-A0A353LXA9-F1
#
_cell.length_a   1.000
_cell.length_b   1.000
_cell.length_c   1.000
_cell.angle_alpha   90.00
_cell.angle_beta   90.00
_cell.angle_gamma   90.00
#
_symmetry.space_group_name_H-M   'P 1'
#
loop_
_entity.id
_entity.type
_entity.pdbx_description
1 polymer ?
#
loop_
_entity_poly.entity_id
_entity_poly.type
_entity_poly.pdbx_seq_one_letter_code
_entity_poly.pdbx_strand_id
1 'polypeptide(L)'
;QVLMRHPDNHLALNNLAYHYFLREVQILQALDMAERAVALNRKDIYLDTLGYGYYLVGRHEEAKELFIEALTTASDDVIPEITGHLDLVRKALGEGAQE
;
A
#
# COMPACT_ATOMS: atom_id res chain seq x y z
N GLN A 1 -29.97 5.20 3.11
CA GLN A 1 -28.80 5.14 2.22
C GLN A 1 -28.07 6.48 2.31
N VAL A 2 -27.02 6.59 3.13
CA VAL A 2 -26.37 7.90 3.44
C VAL A 2 -24.85 7.76 3.59
N LEU A 3 -24.17 7.15 2.61
CA LEU A 3 -22.69 7.09 2.61
C LEU A 3 -22.12 7.29 1.19
N MET A 4 -22.57 8.34 0.51
CA MET A 4 -21.87 8.92 -0.65
C MET A 4 -21.66 10.40 -0.40
N ARG A 5 -20.86 10.74 0.60
CA ARG A 5 -20.32 12.10 0.73
C ARG A 5 -18.80 11.97 0.70
N HIS A 6 -18.22 12.52 -0.37
CA HIS A 6 -16.79 12.62 -0.68
C HIS A 6 -16.16 11.35 -1.31
N PRO A 7 -16.49 11.04 -2.59
CA PRO A 7 -15.75 10.05 -3.36
C PRO A 7 -14.25 10.38 -3.50
N ASP A 8 -13.83 11.62 -3.18
CA ASP A 8 -12.46 12.10 -3.37
C ASP A 8 -11.71 12.37 -2.05
N ASN A 9 -12.21 11.87 -0.91
CA ASN A 9 -11.46 11.93 0.33
C ASN A 9 -10.37 10.84 0.33
N HIS A 10 -9.22 11.16 -0.27
CA HIS A 10 -8.07 10.27 -0.39
C HIS A 10 -7.63 9.67 0.94
N LEU A 11 -7.72 10.41 2.05
CA LEU A 11 -7.35 9.93 3.38
C LEU A 11 -8.32 8.86 3.88
N ALA A 12 -9.63 9.07 3.70
CA ALA A 12 -10.64 8.08 4.08
C ALA A 12 -10.53 6.81 3.22
N LEU A 13 -10.26 6.96 1.92
CA LEU A 13 -10.02 5.85 1.00
C LEU A 13 -8.80 5.03 1.45
N ASN A 14 -7.67 5.69 1.73
CA ASN A 14 -6.46 5.02 2.19
C ASN A 14 -6.69 4.25 3.50
N ASN A 15 -7.26 4.92 4.50
CA ASN A 15 -7.44 4.30 5.82
C ASN A 15 -8.38 3.09 5.73
N LEU A 16 -9.47 3.18 4.96
CA LEU A 16 -10.39 2.06 4.78
C LEU A 16 -9.73 0.91 4.01
N ALA A 17 -8.96 1.21 2.96
CA ALA A 17 -8.20 0.21 2.22
C ALA A 17 -7.23 -0.54 3.14
N TYR A 18 -6.42 0.19 3.91
CA TYR A 18 -5.48 -0.39 4.87
C TYR A 18 -6.18 -1.28 5.90
N HIS A 19 -7.30 -0.83 6.47
CA HIS A 19 -8.10 -1.65 7.39
C HIS A 19 -8.65 -2.94 6.76
N TYR A 20 -8.99 -2.90 5.47
CA TYR A 20 -9.45 -4.07 4.73
C TYR A 20 -8.29 -5.03 4.42
N PHE A 21 -7.12 -4.51 4.04
CA PHE A 21 -5.92 -5.31 3.83
C PHE A 21 -5.46 -6.02 5.10
N LEU A 22 -5.40 -5.32 6.25
CA LEU A 22 -5.03 -5.93 7.55
C LEU A 22 -5.92 -7.09 7.98
N ARG A 23 -7.17 -7.12 7.50
CA ARG A 23 -8.16 -8.16 7.80
C ARG A 23 -8.32 -9.18 6.67
N GLU A 24 -7.59 -8.97 5.58
CA GLU A 24 -7.71 -9.72 4.33
C GLU A 24 -9.15 -9.86 3.82
N VAL A 25 -9.95 -8.79 3.93
CA VAL A 25 -11.34 -8.75 3.46
C VAL A 25 -11.51 -7.73 2.35
N GLN A 26 -12.45 -7.98 1.43
CA GLN A 26 -12.80 -7.03 0.36
C GLN A 26 -11.58 -6.54 -0.44
N ILE A 27 -10.58 -7.40 -0.66
CA ILE A 27 -9.26 -7.04 -1.22
C ILE A 27 -9.37 -6.24 -2.52
N LEU A 28 -10.22 -6.66 -3.45
CA LEU A 28 -10.39 -5.96 -4.73
C LEU A 28 -10.99 -4.56 -4.56
N GLN A 29 -11.91 -4.39 -3.61
CA GLN A 29 -12.48 -3.08 -3.30
C GLN A 29 -11.46 -2.19 -2.58
N ALA A 30 -10.67 -2.76 -1.68
CA ALA A 30 -9.59 -2.04 -1.00
C ALA A 30 -8.49 -1.58 -1.98
N LEU A 31 -8.20 -2.39 -3.01
CA LEU A 31 -7.30 -2.01 -4.10
C LEU A 31 -7.81 -0.78 -4.86
N ASP A 32 -9.07 -0.77 -5.30
CA ASP A 32 -9.67 0.41 -5.96
C ASP A 32 -9.55 1.66 -5.07
N MET A 33 -9.81 1.52 -3.77
CA MET A 33 -9.69 2.63 -2.81
C MET A 33 -8.24 3.14 -2.70
N ALA A 34 -7.27 2.24 -2.55
CA ALA A 34 -5.85 2.60 -2.43
C ALA A 34 -5.31 3.23 -3.73
N GLU A 35 -5.64 2.65 -4.89
CA GLU A 35 -5.26 3.20 -6.20
C GLU A 35 -5.81 4.61 -6.39
N ARG A 36 -7.09 4.83 -6.04
CA ARG A 36 -7.71 6.16 -6.08
C ARG A 36 -7.10 7.12 -5.07
N ALA A 37 -6.77 6.67 -3.86
CA ALA A 37 -6.11 7.51 -2.86
C ALA A 37 -4.76 8.02 -3.36
N VAL A 38 -3.94 7.14 -3.95
CA VAL A 38 -2.66 7.47 -4.57
C VAL A 38 -2.82 8.41 -5.76
N ALA A 39 -3.82 8.17 -6.62
CA ALA A 39 -4.10 9.03 -7.77
C ALA A 39 -4.56 10.44 -7.38
N LEU A 40 -5.32 10.57 -6.29
CA LEU A 40 -5.78 11.85 -5.77
C LEU A 40 -4.66 12.62 -5.05
N ASN A 41 -3.80 11.92 -4.32
CA ASN A 41 -2.72 12.55 -3.56
C ASN A 41 -1.58 11.55 -3.31
N ARG A 42 -0.51 11.64 -4.08
CA ARG A 42 0.62 10.70 -3.98
C ARG A 42 1.51 11.04 -2.78
N LYS A 43 1.52 10.17 -1.76
CA LYS A 43 2.29 10.30 -0.51
C LYS A 43 2.87 8.96 -0.10
N ASP A 44 3.99 8.96 0.62
CA ASP A 44 4.65 7.77 1.16
C ASP A 44 3.66 6.77 1.81
N ILE A 45 2.82 7.22 2.74
CA ILE A 45 1.88 6.36 3.46
C ILE A 45 0.79 5.75 2.56
N TYR A 46 0.46 6.39 1.43
CA TYR A 46 -0.51 5.84 0.48
C TYR A 46 0.16 4.88 -0.50
N LEU A 47 1.41 5.16 -0.86
CA LEU A 47 2.24 4.24 -1.63
C LEU A 47 2.51 2.96 -0.84
N ASP A 48 2.77 3.06 0.46
CA ASP A 48 2.91 1.92 1.36
C ASP A 48 1.62 1.08 1.41
N THR A 49 0.47 1.73 1.62
CA THR A 49 -0.83 1.04 1.65
C THR A 49 -1.13 0.32 0.33
N LEU A 50 -0.91 0.98 -0.82
CA LEU A 50 -1.13 0.39 -2.13
C LEU A 50 -0.13 -0.73 -2.41
N GLY A 51 1.14 -0.55 -2.05
CA GLY A 51 2.18 -1.57 -2.18
C GLY A 51 1.84 -2.83 -1.40
N TYR A 52 1.34 -2.69 -0.17
CA TYR A 52 0.87 -3.83 0.62
C TYR A 52 -0.35 -4.51 -0.03
N GLY A 53 -1.28 -3.74 -0.58
CA GLY A 53 -2.38 -4.27 -1.37
C GLY A 53 -1.92 -5.08 -2.59
N TYR A 54 -0.93 -4.58 -3.34
CA TYR A 54 -0.33 -5.28 -4.48
C TYR A 54 0.39 -6.55 -4.07
N TYR A 55 1.08 -6.54 -2.93
CA TYR A 55 1.65 -7.75 -2.34
C TYR A 55 0.60 -8.84 -2.09
N LEU A 56 -0.54 -8.49 -1.48
CA LEU A 56 -1.62 -9.44 -1.16
C LEU A 56 -2.23 -10.12 -2.39
N VAL A 57 -2.17 -9.49 -3.57
CA VAL A 57 -2.70 -10.05 -4.84
C VAL A 57 -1.61 -10.60 -5.77
N GLY A 58 -0.38 -10.73 -5.29
CA GLY A 58 0.71 -11.32 -6.08
C GLY A 58 1.38 -10.38 -7.08
N ARG A 59 1.04 -9.08 -7.06
CA ARG A 59 1.66 -8.04 -7.90
C ARG A 59 2.97 -7.54 -7.26
N HIS A 60 3.89 -8.47 -7.03
CA HIS A 60 5.08 -8.25 -6.20
C HIS A 60 6.07 -7.24 -6.79
N GLU A 61 6.30 -7.25 -8.10
CA GLU A 61 7.19 -6.27 -8.75
C GLU A 61 6.64 -4.84 -8.61
N GLU A 62 5.35 -4.66 -8.85
CA GLU A 62 4.69 -3.35 -8.72
C GLU A 62 4.66 -2.88 -7.26
N ALA A 63 4.46 -3.81 -6.31
CA ALA A 63 4.58 -3.50 -4.89
C ALA A 63 5.99 -3.01 -4.53
N LYS A 64 7.04 -3.66 -5.04
CA LYS A 64 8.45 -3.28 -4.81
C LYS A 64 8.71 -1.85 -5.27
N GLU A 65 8.27 -1.50 -6.47
CA GLU A 65 8.44 -0.15 -7.03
C GLU A 65 7.77 0.91 -6.14
N LEU A 66 6.54 0.65 -5.66
CA LEU A 66 5.83 1.58 -4.78
C LEU A 66 6.53 1.78 -3.43
N PHE A 67 7.05 0.72 -2.82
CA PHE A 67 7.78 0.84 -1.55
C PHE A 67 9.10 1.60 -1.71
N ILE A 68 9.85 1.33 -2.79
CA ILE A 68 11.08 2.09 -3.09
C ILE A 68 10.76 3.57 -3.24
N GLU A 69 9.68 3.90 -3.93
CA GLU A 69 9.25 5.28 -4.08
C GLU A 69 8.82 5.91 -2.75
N ALA A 70 8.04 5.19 -1.93
CA ALA A 70 7.61 5.66 -0.62
C ALA A 70 8.81 6.04 0.27
N LEU A 71 9.88 5.23 0.24
CA LEU A 71 11.11 5.48 1.00
C LEU A 71 11.86 6.75 0.57
N THR A 72 11.57 7.33 -0.59
CA THR A 72 12.23 8.56 -1.04
C THR A 72 11.76 9.81 -0.29
N THR A 73 10.56 9.78 0.28
CA THR A 73 9.96 10.91 1.02
C THR A 73 9.54 10.58 2.45
N ALA A 74 9.60 9.30 2.84
CA ALA A 74 9.21 8.84 4.17
C ALA A 74 10.03 9.50 5.28
N SER A 75 9.37 9.80 6.40
CA SER A 75 10.03 10.24 7.62
C SER A 75 10.65 9.06 8.39
N ASP A 76 11.65 9.35 9.22
CA ASP A 76 12.42 8.35 9.97
C ASP A 76 11.56 7.40 10.83
N ASP A 77 10.40 7.87 11.29
CA ASP A 77 9.44 7.09 12.09
C ASP A 77 8.62 6.09 11.28
N VAL A 78 8.47 6.29 9.95
CA VAL A 78 7.68 5.44 9.06
C VAL A 78 8.56 4.48 8.25
N ILE A 79 9.83 4.84 8.00
CA ILE A 79 10.81 4.01 7.27
C ILE A 79 10.84 2.54 7.75
N PRO A 80 10.83 2.22 9.06
CA PRO A 80 10.86 0.84 9.52
C PRO A 80 9.66 -0.01 9.06
N GLU A 81 8.45 0.58 9.02
CA GLU A 81 7.24 -0.11 8.57
C GLU A 81 7.31 -0.41 7.06
N ILE A 82 7.63 0.61 6.25
CA ILE A 82 7.76 0.48 4.79
C ILE A 82 8.86 -0.54 4.42
N THR A 83 9.98 -0.52 5.14
CA THR A 83 11.07 -1.48 4.93
C THR A 83 10.63 -2.90 5.25
N GLY A 84 9.86 -3.09 6.32
CA GLY A 84 9.29 -4.39 6.66
C GLY A 84 8.38 -4.96 5.56
N HIS A 85 7.53 -4.13 4.97
CA HIS A 85 6.70 -4.55 3.83
C HIS A 85 7.53 -4.85 2.57
N LEU A 86 8.55 -4.02 2.28
CA LEU A 86 9.48 -4.26 1.16
C LEU A 86 10.23 -5.59 1.31
N ASP A 87 10.63 -5.96 2.52
CA ASP A 87 11.31 -7.23 2.78
C ASP A 87 10.38 -8.44 2.57
N LEU A 88 9.09 -8.32 2.88
CA LEU A 88 8.08 -9.34 2.53
C LEU A 88 7.98 -9.53 1.01
N VAL A 89 7.98 -8.44 0.25
CA VAL A 89 7.96 -8.47 -1.22
C VAL A 89 9.23 -9.08 -1.79
N ARG A 90 10.41 -8.66 -1.32
CA ARG A 90 11.71 -9.22 -1.75
C ARG A 90 11.78 -10.72 -1.53
N LYS A 91 11.31 -11.18 -0.37
CA LYS A 91 11.21 -12.62 -0.07
C LYS A 91 10.27 -13.33 -1.04
N ALA A 92 9.12 -12.75 -1.37
CA ALA A 92 8.17 -13.32 -2.34
C ALA A 92 8.73 -13.36 -3.77
N LEU A 93 9.59 -12.41 -4.14
CA LEU A 93 10.31 -12.37 -5.42
C LEU A 93 11.52 -13.32 -5.46
N GLY A 94 11.93 -13.89 -4.31
CA GLY A 94 13.14 -14.68 -4.21
C GLY A 94 14.43 -13.85 -4.20
N GLU A 95 14.33 -12.54 -3.93
CA GLU A 95 15.47 -11.60 -3.82
C GLU A 95 16.20 -11.69 -2.46
N GLY A 96 16.08 -12.81 -1.75
CA GLY A 96 16.79 -13.04 -0.50
C GLY A 96 18.29 -13.22 -0.75
N ALA A 97 19.13 -12.73 0.19
CA ALA A 97 20.54 -13.05 0.20
C ALA A 97 20.71 -14.57 0.08
N GLN A 98 21.39 -15.02 -0.97
CA GLN A 98 21.97 -16.36 -0.98
C GLN A 98 22.93 -16.41 0.21
N GLU A 99 22.56 -17.13 1.27
CA GLU A 99 23.53 -17.61 2.24
C GLU A 99 24.39 -18.72 1.62
#